data_AF-A0A5T0QK60-F1
#
_entry.id   AF-A0A5T0QK60-F1
#
_cell.length_a   1.000
_cell.length_b   1.000
_cell.length_c   1.000
_cell.angle_alpha   90.00
_cell.angle_beta   90.00
_cell.angle_gamma   90.00
#
_symmetry.space_group_name_H-M   'P 1'
#
loop_
_entity.id
_entity.type
_entity.pdbx_description
1 polymer ?
#
loop_
_entity_poly.entity_id
_entity_poly.type
_entity_poly.pdbx_seq_one_letter_code
_entity_poly.pdbx_strand_id
1 'polypeptide(L)'
;ARQSIDQKYNPKLIPNKDDLERINNILKNINLGHLLANEDNFEQIIPFIEQRAGEIKQAGLVDESQKIGLSCDFIPPNGDYQNFGIMAALDHINALKDLVKRFPKLADLPKIYGGGSYGGYLSLLIAKIAPWYVDGVIDNSGSALPPLNYILGREMESGCDYVLNSSHILI
;
A
#
# COMPACT_ATOMS: atom_id res chain seq x y z
N ALA A 1 3.36 -3.37 0.47
CA ALA A 1 3.18 -3.51 1.92
C ALA A 1 3.67 -4.87 2.42
N ARG A 2 4.13 -4.91 3.66
CA ARG A 2 4.37 -6.15 4.41
C ARG A 2 3.20 -6.28 5.36
N GLN A 3 2.64 -7.48 5.54
CA GLN A 3 1.69 -7.68 6.63
C GLN A 3 2.38 -7.31 7.94
N SER A 4 1.73 -6.43 8.71
CA SER A 4 2.18 -6.05 10.02
C SER A 4 2.20 -7.29 10.92
N ILE A 5 3.21 -7.36 11.79
CA ILE A 5 3.24 -8.35 12.88
C ILE A 5 2.05 -8.19 13.84
N ASP A 6 1.50 -6.98 13.88
CA ASP A 6 0.34 -6.63 14.69
C ASP A 6 -0.86 -6.41 13.76
N GLN A 7 -1.83 -7.33 13.85
CA GLN A 7 -2.97 -7.43 12.95
C GLN A 7 -3.83 -6.17 12.95
N LYS A 8 -3.87 -5.40 14.04
CA LYS A 8 -4.68 -4.16 14.10
C LYS A 8 -4.21 -3.08 13.13
N TYR A 9 -2.96 -3.18 12.66
CA TYR A 9 -2.38 -2.23 11.69
C TYR A 9 -2.42 -2.76 10.25
N ASN A 10 -2.95 -3.96 10.02
CA ASN A 10 -3.15 -4.45 8.65
C ASN A 10 -4.28 -3.66 7.97
N PRO A 11 -4.13 -3.34 6.67
CA PRO A 11 -5.23 -2.78 5.90
C PRO A 11 -6.38 -3.78 5.82
N LYS A 12 -7.60 -3.25 5.82
CA LYS A 12 -8.82 -3.98 5.47
C LYS A 12 -8.91 -4.13 3.96
N LEU A 13 -9.30 -5.30 3.50
CA LEU A 13 -9.57 -5.61 2.10
C LEU A 13 -11.06 -5.40 1.84
N ILE A 14 -11.39 -4.36 1.07
CA ILE A 14 -12.77 -3.99 0.79
C ILE A 14 -13.03 -4.17 -0.71
N PRO A 15 -13.85 -5.14 -1.12
CA PRO A 15 -14.18 -5.31 -2.52
C PRO A 15 -15.21 -4.26 -2.96
N ASN A 16 -15.12 -3.83 -4.22
CA ASN A 16 -16.20 -3.11 -4.87
C ASN A 16 -17.16 -4.07 -5.60
N LYS A 17 -18.16 -3.53 -6.31
CA LYS A 17 -19.16 -4.34 -7.01
C LYS A 17 -18.55 -5.26 -8.08
N ASP A 18 -17.59 -4.76 -8.85
CA ASP A 18 -16.94 -5.51 -9.92
C ASP A 18 -16.05 -6.60 -9.33
N ASP A 19 -15.36 -6.30 -8.22
CA ASP A 19 -14.58 -7.27 -7.46
C ASP A 19 -15.46 -8.41 -6.95
N LEU A 20 -16.64 -8.10 -6.39
CA LEU A 20 -17.64 -9.07 -5.93
C LEU A 20 -18.21 -9.92 -7.06
N GLU A 21 -18.49 -9.33 -8.22
CA GLU A 21 -18.95 -10.09 -9.39
C GLU A 21 -17.87 -11.07 -9.85
N ARG A 22 -16.62 -10.60 -9.96
CA ARG A 22 -15.48 -11.38 -10.41
C ARG A 22 -15.20 -12.55 -9.47
N ILE A 23 -15.10 -12.31 -8.16
CA ILE A 23 -14.82 -13.38 -7.18
C ILE A 23 -15.97 -14.39 -7.14
N ASN A 24 -17.23 -13.97 -7.27
CA ASN A 24 -18.36 -14.90 -7.29
C ASN A 24 -18.37 -15.79 -8.55
N ASN A 25 -17.92 -15.27 -9.69
CA ASN A 25 -17.71 -16.07 -10.89
C ASN A 25 -16.55 -17.07 -10.71
N ILE A 26 -15.45 -16.64 -10.07
CA ILE A 26 -14.33 -17.53 -9.71
C ILE A 26 -14.82 -18.66 -8.79
N LEU A 27 -15.56 -18.33 -7.73
CA LEU A 27 -16.11 -19.30 -6.77
C LEU A 27 -16.96 -20.36 -7.48
N LYS A 28 -17.84 -19.97 -8.42
CA LYS A 28 -18.61 -20.91 -9.22
C LYS A 28 -17.71 -21.84 -10.03
N ASN A 29 -16.68 -21.30 -10.69
CA ASN A 29 -15.78 -22.06 -11.56
C ASN A 29 -14.91 -23.07 -10.79
N ILE A 30 -14.59 -22.81 -9.52
CA ILE A 30 -13.79 -23.70 -8.67
C ILE A 30 -14.64 -24.61 -7.76
N ASN A 31 -15.96 -24.70 -8.01
CA ASN A 31 -16.94 -25.47 -7.23
C ASN A 31 -17.13 -24.99 -5.78
N LEU A 32 -16.92 -23.70 -5.51
CA LEU A 32 -17.18 -23.03 -4.23
C LEU A 32 -18.34 -22.01 -4.30
N GLY A 33 -19.21 -22.12 -5.30
CA GLY A 33 -20.32 -21.17 -5.50
C GLY A 33 -21.34 -21.07 -4.36
N HIS A 34 -21.33 -22.01 -3.40
CA HIS A 34 -22.17 -21.98 -2.20
C HIS A 34 -21.74 -20.93 -1.17
N LEU A 35 -20.50 -20.43 -1.24
CA LEU A 35 -19.98 -19.46 -0.26
C LEU A 35 -20.52 -18.04 -0.46
N LEU A 36 -20.80 -17.65 -1.72
CA LEU A 36 -21.27 -16.32 -2.15
C LEU A 36 -20.57 -15.14 -1.42
N ALA A 37 -19.57 -14.55 -2.06
CA ALA A 37 -18.85 -13.41 -1.52
C ALA A 37 -19.71 -12.14 -1.49
N ASN A 38 -19.56 -11.38 -0.40
CA ASN A 38 -20.10 -10.05 -0.16
C ASN A 38 -19.06 -9.21 0.60
N GLU A 39 -19.39 -7.95 0.91
CA GLU A 39 -18.49 -7.01 1.59
C GLU A 39 -18.07 -7.49 2.99
N ASP A 40 -18.91 -8.25 3.70
CA ASP A 40 -18.66 -8.68 5.09
C ASP A 40 -17.79 -9.93 5.19
N ASN A 41 -17.83 -10.80 4.17
CA ASN A 41 -17.17 -12.11 4.20
C ASN A 41 -15.98 -12.25 3.22
N PHE A 42 -15.69 -11.22 2.43
CA PHE A 42 -14.65 -11.25 1.39
C PHE A 42 -13.30 -11.77 1.91
N GLU A 43 -12.78 -11.17 2.99
CA GLU A 43 -11.51 -11.59 3.59
C GLU A 43 -11.53 -13.05 4.07
N GLN A 44 -12.67 -13.49 4.61
CA GLN A 44 -12.85 -14.82 5.20
C GLN A 44 -12.91 -15.91 4.14
N ILE A 45 -13.29 -15.56 2.91
CA ILE A 45 -13.38 -16.50 1.78
C ILE A 45 -12.02 -16.79 1.14
N ILE A 46 -11.06 -15.86 1.21
CA ILE A 46 -9.73 -15.97 0.58
C ILE A 46 -9.02 -17.29 0.93
N PRO A 47 -8.95 -17.75 2.20
CA PRO A 47 -8.29 -19.02 2.54
C PRO A 47 -8.93 -20.24 1.88
N PHE A 48 -10.25 -20.25 1.66
CA PHE A 48 -10.94 -21.36 0.99
C PHE A 48 -10.61 -21.41 -0.49
N ILE A 49 -10.48 -20.24 -1.14
CA ILE A 49 -10.02 -20.14 -2.53
C ILE A 49 -8.57 -20.64 -2.63
N GLU A 50 -7.70 -20.28 -1.68
CA GLU A 50 -6.28 -20.67 -1.68
C GLU A 50 -6.16 -22.20 -1.57
N GLN A 51 -6.87 -22.79 -0.61
CA GLN A 51 -6.91 -24.23 -0.44
C GLN A 51 -7.42 -24.93 -1.72
N ARG A 52 -8.54 -24.46 -2.27
CA ARG A 52 -9.14 -25.08 -3.45
C ARG A 52 -8.25 -24.97 -4.69
N ALA A 53 -7.56 -23.85 -4.86
CA ALA A 53 -6.58 -23.68 -5.92
C ALA A 53 -5.42 -24.67 -5.80
N GLY A 54 -4.95 -24.93 -4.57
CA GLY A 54 -3.96 -25.96 -4.28
C GLY A 54 -4.43 -27.37 -4.65
N GLU A 55 -5.65 -27.74 -4.26
CA GLU A 55 -6.24 -29.05 -4.59
C GLU A 55 -6.36 -29.28 -6.10
N ILE A 56 -6.82 -28.27 -6.84
CA ILE A 56 -7.00 -28.34 -8.30
C ILE A 56 -5.64 -28.54 -9.00
N LYS A 57 -4.59 -27.86 -8.52
CA LYS A 57 -3.22 -28.03 -9.02
C LYS A 57 -2.64 -29.41 -8.71
N GLN A 58 -2.81 -29.89 -7.47
CA GLN A 58 -2.36 -31.23 -7.06
C GLN A 58 -3.04 -32.34 -7.88
N ALA A 59 -4.28 -32.11 -8.31
CA ALA A 59 -5.00 -33.01 -9.21
C ALA A 59 -4.53 -32.93 -10.68
N GLY A 60 -3.57 -32.06 -11.01
CA GLY A 60 -3.05 -31.87 -12.37
C GLY A 60 -4.03 -31.21 -13.33
N LEU A 61 -5.08 -30.56 -12.82
CA LEU A 61 -6.13 -29.93 -13.64
C LEU A 61 -5.71 -28.56 -14.17
N VAL A 62 -4.75 -27.91 -13.52
CA VAL A 62 -4.23 -26.58 -13.85
C VAL A 62 -2.72 -26.58 -13.64
N ASP A 63 -2.01 -25.78 -14.44
CA ASP A 63 -0.56 -25.60 -14.32
C ASP A 63 -0.15 -25.02 -12.95
N GLU A 64 0.96 -25.53 -12.40
CA GLU A 64 1.43 -25.16 -11.05
C GLU A 64 1.76 -23.66 -10.93
N SER A 65 2.19 -23.02 -12.02
CA SER A 65 2.57 -21.61 -12.05
C SER A 65 1.38 -20.64 -12.04
N GLN A 66 0.19 -21.10 -12.45
CA GLN A 66 -0.99 -20.24 -12.53
C GLN A 66 -1.47 -19.79 -11.15
N LYS A 67 -1.91 -18.55 -11.00
CA LYS A 67 -2.50 -18.03 -9.76
C LYS A 67 -3.85 -17.40 -10.02
N ILE A 68 -4.75 -17.52 -9.05
CA ILE A 68 -6.04 -16.84 -9.08
C ILE A 68 -5.80 -15.37 -8.73
N GLY A 69 -6.15 -14.46 -9.64
CA GLY A 69 -6.12 -13.02 -9.40
C GLY A 69 -7.42 -12.54 -8.75
N LEU A 70 -7.32 -11.98 -7.56
CA LEU A 70 -8.37 -11.24 -6.87
C LEU A 70 -8.07 -9.74 -6.94
N SER A 71 -9.06 -8.91 -6.67
CA SER A 71 -8.90 -7.46 -6.65
C SER A 71 -9.80 -6.89 -5.55
N CYS A 72 -9.30 -5.86 -4.85
CA CYS A 72 -10.01 -5.15 -3.80
C CYS A 72 -9.28 -3.85 -3.47
N ASP A 73 -9.94 -2.97 -2.74
CA ASP A 73 -9.32 -1.77 -2.18
C ASP A 73 -8.66 -2.08 -0.83
N PHE A 74 -7.49 -1.47 -0.59
CA PHE A 74 -6.76 -1.58 0.66
C PHE A 74 -7.05 -0.34 1.51
N ILE A 75 -7.87 -0.50 2.54
CA ILE A 75 -8.29 0.60 3.41
C ILE A 75 -7.55 0.52 4.74
N PRO A 76 -6.83 1.58 5.15
CA PRO A 76 -6.18 1.63 6.46
C PRO A 76 -7.18 1.36 7.58
N PRO A 77 -6.82 0.56 8.59
CA PRO A 77 -7.76 0.07 9.59
C PRO A 77 -8.31 1.18 10.50
N ASN A 78 -7.59 2.30 10.62
CA ASN A 78 -7.91 3.41 11.52
C ASN A 78 -8.40 4.67 10.79
N GLY A 79 -8.75 4.58 9.50
CA GLY A 79 -9.11 5.76 8.71
C GLY A 79 -7.96 6.75 8.54
N ASP A 80 -6.72 6.25 8.60
CA ASP A 80 -5.50 7.05 8.50
C ASP A 80 -5.46 7.81 7.17
N TYR A 81 -5.20 9.11 7.24
CA TYR A 81 -5.16 9.97 6.06
C TYR A 81 -4.01 9.56 5.13
N GLN A 82 -4.36 8.96 3.98
CA GLN A 82 -3.41 8.51 2.97
C GLN A 82 -2.96 9.70 2.11
N ASN A 83 -1.92 10.40 2.56
CA ASN A 83 -1.37 11.55 1.83
C ASN A 83 0.04 11.33 1.31
N PHE A 84 0.43 10.05 1.17
CA PHE A 84 1.74 9.58 0.77
C PHE A 84 2.84 10.22 1.64
N GLY A 85 3.43 11.34 1.23
CA GLY A 85 4.50 12.01 1.99
C GLY A 85 4.10 13.21 2.85
N ILE A 86 2.88 13.75 2.75
CA ILE A 86 2.57 15.05 3.37
C ILE A 86 2.64 14.97 4.91
N MET A 87 2.05 13.95 5.55
CA MET A 87 2.13 13.77 7.01
C MET A 87 3.59 13.63 7.45
N ALA A 88 4.34 12.73 6.81
CA ALA A 88 5.72 12.46 7.16
C ALA A 88 6.62 13.71 7.02
N ALA A 89 6.45 14.48 5.93
CA ALA A 89 7.17 15.73 5.75
C ALA A 89 6.86 16.76 6.84
N LEU A 90 5.58 16.91 7.23
CA LEU A 90 5.18 17.80 8.32
C LEU A 90 5.74 17.34 9.67
N ASP A 91 5.76 16.04 9.94
CA ASP A 91 6.34 15.49 11.17
C ASP A 91 7.84 15.77 11.26
N HIS A 92 8.59 15.60 10.16
CA HIS A 92 10.00 15.97 10.10
C HIS A 92 10.23 17.47 10.36
N ILE A 93 9.41 18.35 9.78
CA ILE A 93 9.48 19.80 10.02
C ILE A 93 9.20 20.11 11.49
N ASN A 94 8.13 19.55 12.05
CA ASN A 94 7.70 19.82 13.41
C ASN A 94 8.69 19.28 14.44
N ALA A 95 9.24 18.08 14.24
CA ALA A 95 10.26 17.50 15.09
C ALA A 95 11.51 18.38 15.15
N LEU A 96 12.00 18.87 14.01
CA LEU A 96 13.17 19.75 13.98
C LEU A 96 12.87 21.12 14.61
N LYS A 97 11.66 21.67 14.41
CA LYS A 97 11.23 22.90 15.08
C LYS A 97 11.16 22.74 16.60
N ASP A 98 10.63 21.63 17.09
CA ASP A 98 10.59 21.33 18.53
C ASP A 98 12.00 21.19 19.11
N LEU A 99 12.90 20.53 18.39
CA LEU A 99 14.31 20.41 18.78
C LEU A 99 14.99 21.78 18.90
N VAL A 100 14.82 22.66 17.92
CA VAL A 100 15.36 24.03 17.95
C VAL A 100 14.76 24.83 19.11
N LYS A 101 13.47 24.65 19.41
CA LYS A 101 12.79 25.30 20.54
C LYS A 101 13.40 24.89 21.89
N ARG A 102 13.68 23.59 22.06
CA ARG A 102 14.27 23.04 23.29
C ARG A 102 15.77 23.33 23.41
N PHE A 103 16.46 23.44 22.28
CA PHE A 103 17.90 23.66 22.21
C PHE A 103 18.21 24.86 21.29
N PRO A 104 18.08 26.11 21.77
CA PRO A 104 18.18 27.31 20.94
C PRO A 104 19.50 27.45 20.17
N LYS A 105 20.60 26.84 20.66
CA LYS A 105 21.89 26.82 19.95
C LYS A 105 21.84 26.14 18.58
N LEU A 106 20.82 25.30 18.32
CA LEU A 106 20.61 24.66 17.03
C LEU A 106 19.94 25.59 16.01
N ALA A 107 19.38 26.73 16.45
CA ALA A 107 18.70 27.67 15.55
C ALA A 107 19.63 28.25 14.49
N ASP A 108 20.91 28.45 14.82
CA ASP A 108 21.90 29.07 13.94
C ASP A 108 22.60 28.05 13.02
N LEU A 109 22.36 26.75 13.21
CA LEU A 109 22.94 25.72 12.37
C LEU A 109 22.14 25.57 11.05
N PRO A 110 22.78 25.13 9.95
CA PRO A 110 22.10 24.77 8.72
C PRO A 110 21.15 23.58 8.89
N LYS A 111 19.94 23.66 8.31
CA LYS A 111 18.93 22.58 8.28
C LYS A 111 19.00 21.91 6.91
N ILE A 112 19.68 20.76 6.87
CA ILE A 112 19.83 19.96 5.65
C ILE A 112 18.96 18.72 5.77
N TYR A 113 18.11 18.50 4.76
CA TYR A 113 17.27 17.31 4.67
C TYR A 113 17.81 16.40 3.56
N GLY A 114 18.06 15.13 3.87
CA GLY A 114 18.58 14.20 2.88
C GLY A 114 18.01 12.80 3.04
N GLY A 115 17.87 12.11 1.91
CA GLY A 115 17.34 10.75 1.90
C GLY A 115 17.42 10.07 0.54
N GLY A 116 17.36 8.74 0.58
CA GLY A 116 17.28 7.91 -0.62
C GLY A 116 15.83 7.51 -0.92
N SER A 117 15.48 7.34 -2.20
CA SER A 117 14.17 6.85 -2.65
C SER A 117 13.04 7.66 -2.00
N TYR A 118 12.17 7.03 -1.22
CA TYR A 118 11.10 7.72 -0.48
C TYR A 118 11.61 8.88 0.40
N GLY A 119 12.79 8.74 1.03
CA GLY A 119 13.40 9.80 1.83
C GLY A 119 13.87 11.01 1.01
N GLY A 120 14.29 10.78 -0.24
CA GLY A 120 14.65 11.85 -1.17
C GLY A 120 13.41 12.64 -1.60
N TYR A 121 12.32 11.93 -1.92
CA TYR A 121 10.99 12.52 -2.13
C TYR A 121 10.52 13.35 -0.93
N LEU A 122 10.63 12.82 0.30
CA LEU A 122 10.29 13.57 1.51
C LEU A 122 11.15 14.81 1.70
N SER A 123 12.45 14.73 1.44
CA SER A 123 13.37 15.87 1.59
C SER A 123 13.02 17.02 0.62
N LEU A 124 12.70 16.69 -0.64
CA LEU A 124 12.19 17.65 -1.62
C LEU A 124 10.82 18.21 -1.21
N LEU A 125 9.92 17.38 -0.70
CA LEU A 125 8.60 17.81 -0.25
C LEU A 125 8.69 18.76 0.96
N ILE A 126 9.56 18.49 1.91
CA ILE A 126 9.85 19.37 3.06
C ILE A 126 10.33 20.74 2.59
N ALA A 127 11.28 20.78 1.64
CA ALA A 127 11.75 22.04 1.06
C ALA A 127 10.64 22.83 0.34
N LYS A 128 9.66 22.13 -0.23
CA LYS A 128 8.51 22.78 -0.87
C LYS A 128 7.49 23.32 0.14
N ILE A 129 7.26 22.60 1.25
CA ILE A 129 6.32 22.98 2.31
C ILE A 129 6.88 24.11 3.19
N ALA A 130 8.16 24.05 3.54
CA ALA A 130 8.81 24.98 4.46
C ALA A 130 10.15 25.51 3.90
N PRO A 131 10.14 26.21 2.75
CA PRO A 131 11.37 26.63 2.05
C PRO A 131 12.29 27.51 2.90
N TRP A 132 11.72 28.32 3.80
CA TRP A 132 12.46 29.21 4.70
C TRP A 132 13.12 28.49 5.89
N TYR A 133 12.86 27.20 6.05
CA TYR A 133 13.38 26.36 7.14
C TYR A 133 14.31 25.26 6.63
N VAL A 134 14.72 25.34 5.36
CA VAL A 134 15.59 24.37 4.68
C VAL A 134 16.73 25.12 4.02
N ASP A 135 17.95 24.83 4.46
CA ASP A 135 19.17 25.41 3.90
C ASP A 135 19.75 24.55 2.76
N GLY A 136 19.38 23.26 2.70
CA GLY A 136 19.80 22.36 1.63
C GLY A 136 19.03 21.05 1.59
N VAL A 137 18.98 20.46 0.39
CA VAL A 137 18.42 19.12 0.16
C VAL A 137 19.45 18.23 -0.51
N ILE A 138 19.61 17.00 0.01
CA ILE A 138 20.37 15.93 -0.65
C ILE A 138 19.38 14.84 -1.05
N ASP A 139 18.98 14.85 -2.31
CA ASP A 139 18.14 13.80 -2.89
C ASP A 139 19.00 12.71 -3.54
N ASN A 140 18.75 11.46 -3.16
CA ASN A 140 19.27 10.29 -3.85
C ASN A 140 18.12 9.44 -4.39
N SER A 141 17.90 9.51 -5.70
CA SER A 141 16.90 8.66 -6.40
C SER A 141 15.46 8.83 -5.89
N GLY A 142 15.11 10.03 -5.41
CA GLY A 142 13.74 10.39 -5.07
C GLY A 142 12.81 10.45 -6.28
N SER A 143 11.53 10.16 -6.07
CA SER A 143 10.52 10.26 -7.12
C SER A 143 10.23 11.73 -7.43
N ALA A 144 10.75 12.23 -8.56
CA ALA A 144 10.51 13.59 -9.02
C ALA A 144 9.13 13.81 -9.66
N LEU A 145 8.50 12.75 -10.16
CA LEU A 145 7.16 12.77 -10.74
C LEU A 145 6.14 12.11 -9.80
N PRO A 146 4.88 12.57 -9.78
CA PRO A 146 3.82 11.88 -9.07
C PRO A 146 3.70 10.45 -9.61
N PRO A 147 3.85 9.42 -8.77
CA PRO A 147 3.63 8.04 -9.17
C PRO A 147 2.13 7.85 -9.47
N LEU A 148 1.76 7.94 -10.76
CA LEU A 148 0.35 7.89 -11.20
C LEU A 148 -0.35 6.59 -10.83
N ASN A 149 0.39 5.49 -10.71
CA ASN A 149 -0.12 4.23 -10.17
C ASN A 149 -0.67 4.35 -8.74
N TYR A 150 -0.19 5.30 -7.93
CA TYR A 150 -0.72 5.54 -6.57
C TYR A 150 -1.97 6.43 -6.57
N ILE A 151 -2.25 7.11 -7.69
CA ILE A 151 -3.38 8.04 -7.83
C ILE A 151 -4.52 7.39 -8.61
N LEU A 152 -4.18 6.75 -9.74
CA LEU A 152 -5.10 6.13 -10.67
C LEU A 152 -5.35 4.66 -10.34
N GLY A 153 -4.43 4.00 -9.62
CA GLY A 153 -4.61 2.63 -9.12
C GLY A 153 -4.93 1.65 -10.25
N ARG A 154 -6.04 0.92 -10.10
CA ARG A 154 -6.50 -0.12 -11.03
C ARG A 154 -6.81 0.36 -12.45
N GLU A 155 -6.96 1.68 -12.66
CA GLU A 155 -7.17 2.27 -13.99
C GLU A 155 -5.88 2.34 -14.84
N MET A 156 -4.72 2.08 -14.24
CA MET A 156 -3.45 2.03 -14.96
C MET A 156 -3.23 0.68 -15.64
N GLU A 157 -2.75 0.69 -16.90
CA GLU A 157 -2.43 -0.54 -17.65
C GLU A 157 -1.42 -1.45 -16.93
N SER A 158 -0.49 -0.86 -16.16
CA SER A 158 0.52 -1.59 -15.38
C SER A 158 0.01 -2.14 -14.04
N GLY A 159 -1.25 -1.88 -13.69
CA GLY A 159 -1.91 -2.43 -12.50
C GLY A 159 -1.70 -1.67 -11.19
N CYS A 160 -2.03 -2.38 -10.10
CA CYS A 160 -2.11 -1.89 -8.71
C CYS A 160 -0.76 -1.53 -8.09
N ASP A 161 -0.79 -0.61 -7.10
CA ASP A 161 0.39 -0.24 -6.29
C ASP A 161 0.92 -1.42 -5.46
N TYR A 162 0.00 -2.26 -4.98
CA TYR A 162 0.33 -3.33 -4.08
C TYR A 162 -0.30 -4.66 -4.50
N VAL A 163 0.48 -5.73 -4.32
CA VAL A 163 0.07 -7.11 -4.55
C VAL A 163 0.40 -7.94 -3.31
N LEU A 164 -0.61 -8.62 -2.76
CA LEU A 164 -0.43 -9.73 -1.82
C LEU A 164 -0.21 -11.01 -2.63
N ASN A 165 1.00 -11.54 -2.54
CA ASN A 165 1.39 -12.75 -3.24
C ASN A 165 1.43 -13.94 -2.30
N SER A 166 0.47 -14.86 -2.44
CA SER A 166 0.40 -16.14 -1.71
C SER A 166 0.85 -17.30 -2.61
N SER A 167 0.66 -18.55 -2.19
CA SER A 167 1.10 -19.71 -2.97
C SER A 167 0.26 -19.88 -4.24
N HIS A 168 -1.04 -19.60 -4.17
CA HIS A 168 -1.99 -19.87 -5.25
C HIS A 168 -2.85 -18.67 -5.65
N ILE A 169 -2.89 -17.61 -4.84
CA ILE A 169 -3.61 -16.37 -5.10
C ILE A 169 -2.67 -15.17 -5.20
N LEU A 170 -3.04 -14.24 -6.08
CA LEU A 170 -2.56 -12.87 -6.12
C LEU A 170 -3.74 -11.94 -5.81
N ILE A 171 -3.59 -11.03 -4.86
CA ILE A 171 -4.58 -9.98 -4.56
C ILE A 171 -3.95 -8.62 -4.83
#